data_AF-A0A0G3BM35-F1
#
_entry.id   AF-A0A0G3BM35-F1
#
_cell.length_a   1.000
_cell.length_b   1.000
_cell.length_c   1.000
_cell.angle_alpha   90.00
_cell.angle_beta   90.00
_cell.angle_gamma   90.00
#
_symmetry.space_group_name_H-M   'P 1'
#
loop_
_entity.id
_entity.type
_entity.pdbx_description
1 polymer ?
#
loop_
_entity_poly.entity_id
_entity_poly.type
_entity_poly.pdbx_seq_one_letter_code
_entity_poly.pdbx_strand_id
1 'polypeptide(L)'
;MKVLGFCGYSGSGKTTLLEQLIPRLRHAGQRVSVVKHAHHRFDIDHPGKDSWRHRQAGAYEVVVASDRRLAKIREYEVEAEPTVHQLIAELSDCDWVLVEGFKHAADICKIEVWRPACGHPVQYPGNPSIVAVVTDAATALPQPPHCPVLALDDVDAVTAHLLQNAARYEYRPPSALVEPGRGPGEAARPGTPAR
;
A
#
# COMPACT_ATOMS: atom_id res chain seq x y z
N MET A 1 2.60 -9.01 -11.12
CA MET A 1 1.73 -8.72 -9.96
C MET A 1 0.87 -7.52 -10.27
N LYS A 2 -0.31 -7.42 -9.64
CA LYS A 2 -1.22 -6.29 -9.78
C LYS A 2 -1.04 -5.34 -8.60
N VAL A 3 -1.10 -4.03 -8.82
CA VAL A 3 -1.01 -3.01 -7.75
C VAL A 3 -2.19 -2.06 -7.85
N LEU A 4 -2.90 -1.87 -6.74
CA LEU A 4 -4.07 -1.02 -6.67
C LEU A 4 -4.08 -0.21 -5.37
N GLY A 5 -4.16 1.11 -5.50
CA GLY A 5 -4.30 2.03 -4.37
C GLY A 5 -5.75 2.21 -3.94
N PHE A 6 -5.94 2.51 -2.66
CA PHE A 6 -7.22 2.87 -2.06
C PHE A 6 -7.08 4.24 -1.42
N CYS A 7 -7.79 5.22 -1.99
CA CYS A 7 -7.81 6.59 -1.50
C CYS A 7 -9.20 6.97 -0.98
N GLY A 8 -9.27 8.08 -0.25
CA GLY A 8 -10.47 8.52 0.44
C GLY A 8 -10.12 9.12 1.80
N TYR A 9 -10.98 9.99 2.31
CA TYR A 9 -10.76 10.67 3.58
C TYR A 9 -10.83 9.74 4.79
N SER A 10 -10.36 10.22 5.95
CA SER A 10 -10.44 9.43 7.18
C SER A 10 -11.90 9.07 7.47
N GLY A 11 -12.12 7.86 7.96
CA GLY A 11 -13.47 7.37 8.22
C GLY A 11 -14.30 7.07 6.97
N SER A 12 -13.74 7.02 5.74
CA SER A 12 -14.51 6.62 4.54
C SER A 12 -14.80 5.12 4.43
N GLY A 13 -14.16 4.28 5.25
CA GLY A 13 -14.35 2.82 5.24
C GLY A 13 -13.29 2.02 4.48
N LYS A 14 -12.18 2.65 4.04
CA LYS A 14 -11.07 1.97 3.32
C LYS A 14 -10.58 0.71 4.03
N THR A 15 -10.23 0.81 5.31
CA THR A 15 -9.68 -0.30 6.08
C THR A 15 -10.70 -1.45 6.14
N THR A 16 -11.97 -1.15 6.42
CA THR A 16 -13.07 -2.13 6.44
C THR A 16 -13.31 -2.77 5.08
N LEU A 17 -13.19 -2.02 3.99
CA LEU A 17 -13.29 -2.57 2.63
C LEU A 17 -12.11 -3.52 2.35
N LEU A 18 -10.88 -3.13 2.70
CA LEU A 18 -9.69 -3.96 2.51
C LEU A 18 -9.75 -5.27 3.33
N GLU A 19 -10.18 -5.20 4.58
CA GLU A 19 -10.38 -6.38 5.45
C GLU A 19 -11.36 -7.39 4.85
N GLN A 20 -12.33 -6.92 4.06
CA GLN A 20 -13.31 -7.77 3.39
C GLN A 20 -12.85 -8.24 2.00
N LEU A 21 -12.06 -7.44 1.27
CA LEU A 21 -11.52 -7.78 -0.05
C LEU A 21 -10.41 -8.84 0.04
N ILE A 22 -9.50 -8.70 1.01
CA ILE A 22 -8.35 -9.61 1.18
C ILE A 22 -8.79 -11.09 1.26
N PRO A 23 -9.73 -11.51 2.14
CA PRO A 23 -10.14 -12.90 2.22
C PRO A 23 -10.84 -13.38 0.94
N ARG A 24 -11.59 -12.52 0.24
CA ARG A 24 -12.27 -12.86 -1.01
C ARG A 24 -11.30 -13.09 -2.17
N LEU A 25 -10.32 -12.20 -2.33
CA LEU A 25 -9.23 -12.38 -3.29
C LEU A 25 -8.43 -13.66 -2.99
N ARG A 26 -8.14 -13.93 -1.70
CA ARG A 26 -7.49 -15.19 -1.28
C ARG A 26 -8.34 -16.42 -1.57
N HIS A 27 -9.65 -16.36 -1.36
CA HIS A 27 -10.57 -17.44 -1.71
C HIS A 27 -10.60 -17.70 -3.22
N ALA A 28 -10.44 -16.65 -4.04
CA ALA A 28 -10.24 -16.74 -5.48
C ALA A 28 -8.81 -17.15 -5.90
N GLY A 29 -8.03 -17.74 -5.00
CA GLY A 29 -6.69 -18.28 -5.29
C GLY A 29 -5.58 -17.23 -5.43
N GLN A 30 -5.82 -15.97 -5.09
CA GLN A 30 -4.82 -14.91 -5.21
C GLN A 30 -3.95 -14.80 -3.96
N ARG A 31 -2.63 -14.63 -4.14
CA ARG A 31 -1.71 -14.20 -3.08
C ARG A 31 -1.77 -12.68 -2.96
N VAL A 32 -2.15 -12.18 -1.79
CA VAL A 32 -2.40 -10.75 -1.56
C VAL A 32 -1.46 -10.19 -0.50
N SER A 33 -0.78 -9.10 -0.83
CA SER A 33 0.02 -8.28 0.08
C SER A 33 -0.62 -6.91 0.26
N VAL A 34 -0.29 -6.22 1.35
CA VAL A 34 -0.76 -4.87 1.63
C VAL A 34 0.42 -3.96 1.91
N VAL A 35 0.45 -2.79 1.27
CA VAL A 35 1.37 -1.70 1.62
C VAL A 35 0.54 -0.62 2.30
N LYS A 36 0.91 -0.26 3.52
CA LYS A 36 0.24 0.80 4.28
C LYS A 36 1.21 1.93 4.59
N HIS A 37 0.84 3.15 4.22
CA HIS A 37 1.57 4.35 4.62
C HIS A 37 1.01 4.87 5.95
N ALA A 38 1.79 4.76 7.03
CA ALA A 38 1.42 5.29 8.34
C ALA A 38 1.92 6.73 8.51
N HIS A 39 1.11 7.63 9.07
CA HIS A 39 1.43 9.05 9.18
C HIS A 39 2.36 9.43 10.37
N HIS A 40 2.82 8.47 11.18
CA HIS A 40 3.64 8.73 12.38
C HIS A 40 4.64 7.60 12.67
N ARG A 41 5.57 7.85 13.60
CA ARG A 41 6.42 6.82 14.21
C ARG A 41 5.52 5.69 14.73
N PHE A 42 5.67 4.50 14.19
CA PHE A 42 4.98 3.30 14.65
C PHE A 42 6.02 2.30 15.14
N ASP A 43 5.65 1.49 16.13
CA ASP A 43 6.43 0.32 16.51
C ASP A 43 5.53 -0.90 16.46
N ILE A 44 6.06 -1.97 15.88
CA ILE A 44 5.37 -3.28 15.78
C ILE A 44 5.98 -4.30 16.73
N ASP A 45 7.11 -3.97 17.37
CA ASP A 45 7.79 -4.83 18.31
C ASP A 45 7.36 -4.54 19.75
N HIS A 46 7.74 -5.42 20.68
CA HIS A 46 7.39 -5.31 22.09
C HIS A 46 8.63 -4.92 22.92
N PRO A 47 8.58 -3.80 23.67
CA PRO A 47 9.68 -3.39 24.54
C PRO A 47 10.18 -4.52 25.46
N GLY A 48 11.50 -4.69 25.52
CA GLY A 48 12.16 -5.69 26.36
C GLY A 48 12.32 -7.09 25.75
N LYS A 49 11.69 -7.39 24.60
CA LYS A 49 11.96 -8.63 23.85
C LYS A 49 13.29 -8.56 23.09
N ASP A 50 13.83 -9.72 22.71
CA ASP A 50 15.17 -9.81 22.12
C ASP A 50 15.27 -9.03 20.79
N SER A 51 14.27 -9.13 19.91
CA SER A 51 14.22 -8.36 18.66
C SER A 51 14.23 -6.85 18.90
N TRP A 52 13.49 -6.38 19.91
CA TRP A 52 13.47 -4.98 20.30
C TRP A 52 14.84 -4.56 20.85
N ARG A 53 15.44 -5.38 21.73
CA ARG A 53 16.77 -5.11 22.29
C ARG A 53 17.85 -5.05 21.21
N HIS A 54 17.76 -5.88 20.17
CA HIS A 54 18.69 -5.84 19.04
C HIS A 54 18.57 -4.54 18.24
N ARG A 55 17.34 -4.09 17.95
CA ARG A 55 17.11 -2.77 17.31
C ARG A 55 17.68 -1.63 18.16
N GLN A 56 17.38 -1.61 19.45
CA GLN A 56 17.89 -0.59 20.38
C GLN A 56 19.41 -0.62 20.55
N ALA A 57 20.06 -1.76 20.33
CA ALA A 57 21.51 -1.89 20.30
C ALA A 57 22.14 -1.34 19.00
N GLY A 58 21.33 -0.90 18.03
CA GLY A 58 21.79 -0.32 16.77
C GLY A 58 21.83 -1.29 15.59
N ALA A 59 21.11 -2.41 15.66
CA ALA A 59 20.95 -3.27 14.48
C ALA A 59 20.20 -2.51 13.38
N TYR A 60 20.84 -2.37 12.21
CA TYR A 60 20.25 -1.72 11.03
C TYR A 60 18.97 -2.44 10.55
N GLU A 61 18.99 -3.78 10.60
CA GLU A 61 17.84 -4.61 10.25
C GLU A 61 17.75 -5.79 11.23
N VAL A 62 16.52 -6.13 11.64
CA VAL A 62 16.21 -7.30 12.46
C VAL A 62 15.15 -8.14 11.74
N VAL A 63 15.46 -9.42 11.54
CA VAL A 63 14.56 -10.41 10.95
C VAL A 63 14.21 -11.46 11.98
N VAL A 64 12.92 -11.63 12.24
CA VAL A 64 12.37 -12.62 13.18
C VAL A 64 11.48 -13.57 12.39
N ALA A 65 11.70 -14.88 12.54
CA ALA A 65 10.93 -15.89 11.82
C ALA A 65 10.43 -17.01 12.75
N SER A 66 9.31 -17.62 12.36
CA SER A 66 8.83 -18.90 12.87
C SER A 66 8.39 -19.78 11.70
N ASP A 67 7.94 -21.00 12.00
CA ASP A 67 7.23 -21.90 11.08
C ASP A 67 6.00 -21.31 10.37
N ARG A 68 5.49 -20.16 10.83
CA ARG A 68 4.22 -19.55 10.36
C ARG A 68 4.35 -18.12 9.87
N ARG A 69 5.43 -17.40 10.19
CA ARG A 69 5.54 -15.96 9.86
C ARG A 69 6.98 -15.48 9.84
N LEU A 70 7.18 -14.39 9.09
CA LEU A 70 8.41 -13.59 9.10
C LEU A 70 8.03 -12.14 9.39
N ALA A 71 8.80 -11.50 10.26
CA ALA A 71 8.78 -10.06 10.49
C ALA A 71 10.17 -9.50 10.20
N LYS A 72 10.23 -8.44 9.37
CA LYS A 72 11.45 -7.70 9.05
C LYS A 72 11.24 -6.27 9.49
N ILE A 73 12.17 -5.75 10.27
CA ILE A 73 12.19 -4.35 10.67
C ILE A 73 13.54 -3.77 10.29
N ARG A 74 13.50 -2.71 9.46
CA ARG A 74 14.67 -1.95 9.05
C ARG A 74 14.56 -0.54 9.61
N GLU A 75 15.60 -0.10 10.30
CA GLU A 75 15.74 1.30 10.72
C GLU A 75 16.26 2.14 9.56
N TYR A 76 15.71 3.34 9.39
CA TYR A 76 16.33 4.33 8.52
C TYR A 76 17.37 5.12 9.32
N GLU A 77 18.64 5.08 8.90
CA GLU A 77 19.73 5.81 9.56
C GLU A 77 19.53 7.34 9.52
N VAL A 78 18.76 7.81 8.53
CA VAL A 78 18.28 9.18 8.38
C VAL A 78 16.78 9.16 8.15
N GLU A 79 16.06 10.21 8.56
CA GLU A 79 14.63 10.31 8.29
C GLU A 79 14.37 10.19 6.78
N ALA A 80 13.51 9.24 6.42
CA ALA A 80 13.22 8.89 5.04
C ALA A 80 11.71 8.74 4.83
N GLU A 81 11.23 9.25 3.70
CA GLU A 81 9.87 9.00 3.22
C GLU A 81 9.95 8.03 2.03
N PRO A 82 9.83 6.71 2.26
CA PRO A 82 9.93 5.75 1.18
C PRO A 82 8.77 5.94 0.19
N THR A 83 9.10 5.90 -1.09
CA THR A 83 8.08 5.87 -2.14
C THR A 83 7.29 4.56 -2.08
N VAL A 84 6.07 4.58 -2.62
CA VAL A 84 5.23 3.36 -2.72
C VAL A 84 5.97 2.23 -3.45
N HIS A 85 6.77 2.55 -4.47
CA HIS A 85 7.52 1.56 -5.24
C HIS A 85 8.65 0.93 -4.45
N GLN A 86 9.36 1.71 -3.62
CA GLN A 86 10.36 1.17 -2.71
C GLN A 86 9.72 0.20 -1.71
N LEU A 87 8.55 0.51 -1.17
CA LEU A 87 7.84 -0.41 -0.28
C LEU A 87 7.32 -1.67 -1.00
N ILE A 88 6.84 -1.55 -2.24
CA ILE A 88 6.45 -2.70 -3.05
C ILE A 88 7.65 -3.62 -3.31
N ALA A 89 8.84 -3.07 -3.55
CA ALA A 89 10.06 -3.83 -3.79
C ALA A 89 10.53 -4.64 -2.58
N GLU A 90 10.09 -4.31 -1.36
CA GLU A 90 10.40 -5.08 -0.15
C GLU A 90 9.52 -6.34 0.02
N LEU A 91 8.47 -6.49 -0.80
CA LEU A 91 7.53 -7.61 -0.72
C LEU A 91 8.07 -8.85 -1.44
N SER A 92 7.72 -10.03 -0.92
CA SER A 92 7.86 -11.28 -1.64
C SER A 92 6.80 -11.44 -2.74
N ASP A 93 7.03 -12.38 -3.66
CA ASP A 93 6.12 -12.67 -4.77
C ASP A 93 4.66 -12.82 -4.32
N CYS A 94 3.79 -12.06 -4.98
CA CYS A 94 2.34 -12.06 -4.76
C CYS A 94 1.61 -11.69 -6.06
N ASP A 95 0.31 -12.00 -6.12
CA ASP A 95 -0.54 -11.70 -7.27
C ASP A 95 -1.08 -10.27 -7.20
N TRP A 96 -1.39 -9.79 -5.99
CA TRP A 96 -1.96 -8.47 -5.73
C TRP A 96 -1.24 -7.75 -4.60
N VAL A 97 -1.00 -6.46 -4.77
CA VAL A 97 -0.64 -5.53 -3.71
C VAL A 97 -1.73 -4.47 -3.59
N LEU A 98 -2.35 -4.40 -2.41
CA LEU A 98 -3.33 -3.36 -2.09
C LEU A 98 -2.62 -2.25 -1.32
N VAL A 99 -2.68 -1.03 -1.82
CA VAL A 99 -1.98 0.12 -1.22
C VAL A 99 -2.96 1.00 -0.45
N GLU A 100 -2.85 1.03 0.87
CA GLU A 100 -3.59 1.95 1.74
C GLU A 100 -2.73 3.19 2.03
N GLY A 101 -3.08 4.34 1.44
CA GLY A 101 -2.33 5.59 1.60
C GLY A 101 -1.79 6.12 0.27
N PHE A 102 -0.63 6.81 0.32
CA PHE A 102 0.04 7.37 -0.87
C PHE A 102 -0.89 8.16 -1.80
N LYS A 103 -1.70 9.07 -1.23
CA LYS A 103 -2.73 9.83 -1.98
C LYS A 103 -2.15 10.50 -3.23
N HIS A 104 -0.90 10.97 -3.16
CA HIS A 104 -0.19 11.70 -4.21
C HIS A 104 0.59 10.83 -5.22
N ALA A 105 0.67 9.49 -5.04
CA ALA A 105 1.36 8.62 -6.00
C ALA A 105 0.57 8.52 -7.31
N ALA A 106 0.89 9.35 -8.30
CA ALA A 106 0.09 9.51 -9.52
C ALA A 106 0.19 8.34 -10.51
N ASP A 107 1.21 7.51 -10.35
CA ASP A 107 1.62 6.41 -11.22
C ASP A 107 1.01 5.04 -10.86
N ILE A 108 0.14 4.99 -9.86
CA ILE A 108 -0.62 3.79 -9.49
C ILE A 108 -2.12 4.05 -9.60
N CYS A 109 -2.84 3.14 -10.24
CA CYS A 109 -4.30 3.14 -10.29
C CYS A 109 -4.92 3.11 -8.89
N LYS A 110 -6.03 3.82 -8.68
CA LYS A 110 -6.69 3.93 -7.38
C LYS A 110 -8.19 3.68 -7.46
N ILE A 111 -8.71 3.08 -6.41
CA ILE A 111 -10.13 3.14 -6.06
C ILE A 111 -10.33 4.25 -5.04
N GLU A 112 -11.23 5.18 -5.34
CA GLU A 112 -11.70 6.15 -4.37
C GLU A 112 -12.84 5.55 -3.54
N VAL A 113 -12.66 5.45 -2.23
CA VAL A 113 -13.72 5.12 -1.29
C VAL A 113 -14.27 6.42 -0.72
N TRP A 114 -15.48 6.78 -1.14
CA TRP A 114 -16.12 8.05 -0.78
C TRP A 114 -17.48 7.83 -0.14
N ARG A 115 -17.75 8.61 0.92
CA ARG A 115 -19.05 8.68 1.58
C ARG A 115 -19.38 10.14 1.87
N PRO A 116 -20.60 10.62 1.57
CA PRO A 116 -20.99 12.00 1.87
C PRO A 116 -20.97 12.28 3.37
N ALA A 117 -21.26 11.27 4.21
CA ALA A 117 -21.21 11.37 5.67
C ALA A 117 -19.84 11.77 6.23
N CYS A 118 -18.76 11.60 5.46
CA CYS A 118 -17.42 12.04 5.85
C CYS A 118 -17.20 13.56 5.69
N GLY A 119 -18.13 14.30 5.06
CA GLY A 119 -18.06 15.75 4.92
C GLY A 119 -16.94 16.26 3.99
N HIS A 120 -16.39 15.39 3.15
CA HIS A 120 -15.29 15.72 2.24
C HIS A 120 -15.69 15.52 0.78
N PRO A 121 -15.16 16.34 -0.16
CA PRO A 121 -15.45 16.19 -1.58
C PRO A 121 -14.86 14.89 -2.15
N VAL A 122 -15.40 14.45 -3.28
CA VAL A 122 -14.77 13.45 -4.14
C VAL A 122 -13.45 14.00 -4.70
N GLN A 123 -12.48 13.13 -4.97
CA GLN A 123 -11.21 13.49 -5.61
C GLN A 123 -11.25 13.29 -7.13
N TYR A 124 -12.09 12.38 -7.63
CA TYR A 124 -12.44 12.42 -9.05
C TYR A 124 -13.27 13.69 -9.32
N PRO A 125 -13.19 14.30 -10.51
CA PRO A 125 -12.40 13.89 -11.67
C PRO A 125 -10.95 14.41 -11.62
N GLY A 126 -10.60 15.23 -10.62
CA GLY A 126 -9.31 15.93 -10.55
C GLY A 126 -8.10 15.02 -10.35
N ASN A 127 -8.32 13.76 -9.99
CA ASN A 127 -7.27 12.75 -9.86
C ASN A 127 -7.43 11.66 -10.94
N PRO A 128 -6.64 11.71 -12.02
CA PRO A 128 -6.76 10.78 -13.15
C PRO A 128 -6.35 9.35 -12.81
N SER A 129 -5.61 9.14 -11.70
CA SER A 129 -5.28 7.81 -11.22
C SER A 129 -6.50 7.06 -10.67
N ILE A 130 -7.62 7.75 -10.42
CA ILE A 130 -8.86 7.11 -9.96
C ILE A 130 -9.53 6.40 -11.13
N VAL A 131 -9.65 5.08 -11.01
CA VAL A 131 -10.19 4.18 -12.04
C VAL A 131 -11.47 3.46 -11.63
N ALA A 132 -11.93 3.66 -10.39
CA ALA A 132 -13.27 3.33 -9.91
C ALA A 132 -13.60 4.11 -8.63
N VAL A 133 -14.88 4.28 -8.36
CA VAL A 133 -15.41 4.87 -7.12
C VAL A 133 -16.21 3.81 -6.38
N VAL A 134 -15.95 3.64 -5.08
CA VAL A 134 -16.75 2.80 -4.18
C VAL A 134 -17.46 3.71 -3.18
N THR A 135 -18.79 3.64 -3.14
CA THR A 135 -19.60 4.54 -2.30
C THR A 135 -20.91 3.90 -1.86
N ASP A 136 -21.47 4.40 -0.76
CA ASP A 136 -22.83 4.09 -0.29
C ASP A 136 -23.89 5.09 -0.80
N ALA A 137 -23.48 6.11 -1.56
CA ALA A 137 -24.36 7.18 -2.02
C ALA A 137 -24.08 7.58 -3.48
N ALA A 138 -24.20 6.62 -4.40
CA ALA A 138 -23.91 6.84 -5.83
C ALA A 138 -24.71 7.99 -6.45
N THR A 139 -25.95 8.24 -6.01
CA THR A 139 -26.79 9.35 -6.47
C THR A 139 -26.40 10.71 -5.90
N ALA A 140 -25.58 10.75 -4.83
CA ALA A 140 -25.08 11.97 -4.20
C ALA A 140 -23.74 12.44 -4.79
N LEU A 141 -23.20 11.71 -5.76
CA LEU A 141 -21.99 12.08 -6.49
C LEU A 141 -22.21 13.41 -7.22
N PRO A 142 -21.33 14.41 -7.05
CA PRO A 142 -21.56 15.77 -7.56
C PRO A 142 -21.49 15.88 -9.09
N GLN A 143 -20.87 14.89 -9.74
CA GLN A 143 -20.79 14.80 -11.19
C GLN A 143 -20.68 13.34 -11.64
N PRO A 144 -21.09 13.02 -12.89
CA PRO A 144 -20.91 11.71 -13.47
C PRO A 144 -19.41 11.31 -13.45
N PRO A 145 -19.05 10.16 -12.86
CA PRO A 145 -17.69 9.68 -12.88
C PRO A 145 -17.30 9.14 -14.26
N HIS A 146 -16.05 9.36 -14.65
CA HIS A 146 -15.45 8.79 -15.87
C HIS A 146 -15.13 7.30 -15.74
N CYS A 147 -15.42 6.71 -14.57
CA CYS A 147 -15.07 5.36 -14.20
C CYS A 147 -16.24 4.64 -13.50
N PRO A 148 -16.20 3.31 -13.36
CA PRO A 148 -17.26 2.55 -12.70
C PRO A 148 -17.51 3.01 -11.26
N VAL A 149 -18.78 3.02 -10.87
CA VAL A 149 -19.22 3.21 -9.49
C VAL A 149 -19.70 1.87 -8.95
N LEU A 150 -19.15 1.47 -7.81
CA LEU A 150 -19.45 0.22 -7.13
C LEU A 150 -20.06 0.53 -5.76
N ALA A 151 -21.01 -0.31 -5.33
CA ALA A 151 -21.64 -0.17 -4.03
C ALA A 151 -20.66 -0.58 -2.92
N LEU A 152 -20.58 0.23 -1.85
CA LEU A 152 -19.67 -0.03 -0.73
C LEU A 152 -20.03 -1.29 0.08
N ASP A 153 -21.32 -1.64 0.11
CA ASP A 153 -21.85 -2.82 0.81
C ASP A 153 -21.80 -4.11 -0.04
N ASP A 154 -21.59 -4.01 -1.36
CA ASP A 154 -21.43 -5.16 -2.25
C ASP A 154 -19.95 -5.47 -2.54
N VAL A 155 -19.24 -5.94 -1.51
CA VAL A 155 -17.80 -6.26 -1.62
C VAL A 155 -17.54 -7.44 -2.56
N ASP A 156 -18.52 -8.31 -2.77
CA ASP A 156 -18.44 -9.40 -3.75
C ASP A 156 -18.43 -8.85 -5.18
N ALA A 157 -19.29 -7.88 -5.50
CA ALA A 157 -19.22 -7.16 -6.78
C ALA A 157 -17.91 -6.37 -6.94
N VAL A 158 -17.40 -5.73 -5.88
CA VAL A 158 -16.07 -5.09 -5.94
C VAL A 158 -14.99 -6.12 -6.25
N THR A 159 -14.99 -7.27 -5.58
CA THR A 159 -14.02 -8.35 -5.82
C THR A 159 -14.11 -8.86 -7.26
N ALA A 160 -15.32 -9.13 -7.74
CA ALA A 160 -15.55 -9.60 -9.11
C ALA A 160 -15.04 -8.58 -10.14
N HIS A 161 -15.30 -7.29 -9.91
CA HIS A 161 -14.79 -6.21 -10.75
C HIS A 161 -13.25 -6.22 -10.81
N LEU A 162 -12.57 -6.34 -9.67
CA LEU A 162 -11.10 -6.39 -9.61
C LEU A 162 -10.53 -7.58 -10.39
N LEU A 163 -11.09 -8.77 -10.21
CA LEU A 163 -10.63 -9.99 -10.88
C LEU A 163 -10.88 -9.94 -12.40
N GLN A 164 -12.06 -9.48 -12.83
CA GLN A 164 -12.41 -9.37 -14.25
C GLN A 164 -11.55 -8.32 -14.98
N ASN A 165 -11.13 -7.27 -14.28
CA ASN A 165 -10.36 -6.17 -14.84
C ASN A 165 -8.86 -6.22 -14.46
N ALA A 166 -8.37 -7.37 -14.00
CA ALA A 166 -7.04 -7.51 -13.40
C ALA A 166 -5.89 -6.96 -14.28
N ALA A 167 -6.00 -7.11 -15.60
CA ALA A 167 -5.01 -6.62 -16.57
C ALA A 167 -4.78 -5.10 -16.51
N ARG A 168 -5.77 -4.32 -16.04
CA ARG A 168 -5.65 -2.86 -15.88
C ARG A 168 -4.70 -2.47 -14.76
N TYR A 169 -4.46 -3.37 -13.81
CA TYR A 169 -3.68 -3.12 -12.61
C TYR A 169 -2.29 -3.74 -12.67
N GLU A 170 -1.88 -4.28 -13.82
CA GLU A 170 -0.54 -4.85 -13.98
C GLU A 170 0.53 -3.81 -13.66
N TYR A 171 1.36 -4.15 -12.67
CA TYR A 171 2.33 -3.22 -12.12
C TYR A 171 3.54 -3.09 -13.03
N ARG A 172 3.90 -1.85 -13.32
CA ARG A 172 5.14 -1.50 -14.02
C ARG A 172 5.96 -0.61 -13.10
N PRO A 173 7.07 -1.11 -12.52
CA PRO A 173 7.93 -0.27 -11.72
C PRO A 173 8.53 0.85 -12.61
N PRO A 174 8.72 2.07 -12.06
CA PRO A 174 9.48 3.11 -12.74
C PRO A 174 10.85 2.61 -13.17
N SER A 175 11.33 3.01 -14.35
CA SER A 175 12.60 2.54 -14.93
C SER A 175 13.81 2.72 -13.99
N ALA A 176 13.78 3.72 -13.11
CA ALA A 176 14.84 3.99 -12.13
C ALA A 176 14.98 2.92 -11.02
N LEU A 177 14.02 1.98 -10.89
CA LEU A 177 14.06 0.86 -9.94
C LEU A 177 14.41 -0.48 -10.61
N VAL A 178 14.66 -0.49 -11.93
CA VAL A 178 14.97 -1.69 -12.73
C VAL A 178 16.49 -1.93 -12.87
N GLU A 179 17.32 -1.13 -12.19
CA GLU A 179 18.77 -1.36 -12.14
C GLU A 179 19.08 -2.75 -11.54
N PRO A 180 19.88 -3.60 -12.22
CA PRO A 180 20.29 -4.87 -11.65
C PRO A 180 21.35 -4.62 -10.57
N GLY A 181 20.95 -4.70 -9.30
CA GLY A 181 21.88 -4.98 -8.21
C GLY A 181 22.47 -3.78 -7.45
N ARG A 182 21.63 -2.89 -6.92
CA ARG A 182 22.00 -2.09 -5.74
C ARG A 182 20.79 -1.86 -4.85
N GLY A 183 20.81 -2.43 -3.65
CA GLY A 183 19.83 -2.10 -2.61
C GLY A 183 19.88 -0.60 -2.28
N PRO A 184 18.80 -0.02 -1.74
CA PRO A 184 18.78 1.39 -1.36
C PRO A 184 19.65 1.58 -0.12
N GLY A 185 20.92 1.94 -0.29
CA GLY A 185 21.82 2.19 0.83
C GLY A 185 23.30 2.08 0.48
N GLU A 186 23.81 2.94 -0.39
CA GLU A 186 25.24 3.21 -0.42
C GLU A 186 25.46 4.72 -0.52
N ALA A 187 25.17 5.40 0.59
CA ALA A 187 25.79 6.69 0.85
C ALA A 187 27.29 6.44 1.06
N ALA A 188 28.12 7.08 0.23
CA ALA A 188 29.56 6.99 0.32
C ALA A 188 30.03 7.29 1.75
N ARG A 189 30.65 6.31 2.41
CA ARG A 189 31.31 6.53 3.70
C ARG A 189 32.49 7.48 3.46
N PRO A 190 32.63 8.58 4.23
CA PRO A 190 33.84 9.38 4.16
C PRO A 190 35.02 8.54 4.65
N GLY A 191 36.06 8.47 3.82
CA GLY A 191 37.26 7.68 4.08
C GLY A 191 37.88 8.04 5.42
N THR A 192 38.16 7.01 6.23
CA THR A 192 39.00 7.13 7.42
C THR A 192 40.42 7.49 6.98
N PRO A 193 41.04 8.57 7.47
CA PRO A 193 42.44 8.82 7.19
C PRO A 193 43.28 7.78 7.94
N ALA A 194 44.12 7.06 7.21
CA ALA A 194 45.10 6.14 7.77
C ALA A 194 46.07 6.92 8.68
N ARG A 195 46.36 6.33 9.84
CA ARG A 195 47.54 6.65 10.66
C ARG A 195 48.64 5.64 10.35
#